data_AF-A0A4Q6B6V9-F1
#
_entry.id   AF-A0A4Q6B6V9-F1
#
_cell.length_a   1.000
_cell.length_b   1.000
_cell.length_c   1.000
_cell.angle_alpha   90.00
_cell.angle_beta   90.00
_cell.angle_gamma   90.00
#
_symmetry.space_group_name_H-M   'P 1'
#
loop_
_entity.id
_entity.type
_entity.pdbx_description
1 polymer ?
#
loop_
_entity_poly.entity_id
_entity_poly.type
_entity_poly.pdbx_seq_one_letter_code
_entity_poly.pdbx_strand_id
1 'polypeptide(L)'
;MPRLKALLRKDDPFLKPVRLAGNSFPGIWTEMMPKGLFSLRFPEERRATCMNCPKSCYDSFRPDYRCCTYHPRISNFLLGLGSETEAGDRAIDRLLARGMLLPEGMYSTPGQWIDFLDDQQQDSFGSSEKVLCPMLDEKTGYCDVHAFRNAVCSTFFCFSDHGQTGENFWVQVQTLGSQIELVLAQWSLVKAGFDLDRYFKAFDSLASRIHEVSTPHGWTEEALSALWGDWRGREKELMRECAAIITEHREDLWAIANSQVIRESIPFDRAMDTIVPEHLEDEVEGEELEEGEEITLRPSDTWEECLEAHARLWNWPKGTFVLSPNVSFVPNAREDAEEQFYKDKDVFIEYRFAKDQDFEWRLGITQAERDFLKVFDKEGGGRPLDSKIFDAEGALLLPHLQDFLTEMHNRKVLWPKK
;
A
#
# COMPACT_ATOMS: atom_id res chain seq x y z
N MET A 1 22.96 -21.92 3.87
CA MET A 1 21.49 -21.90 4.15
C MET A 1 21.01 -22.50 5.48
N PRO A 2 21.86 -23.02 6.41
CA PRO A 2 21.44 -23.31 7.78
C PRO A 2 21.18 -22.08 8.68
N ARG A 3 21.75 -20.92 8.36
CA ARG A 3 21.77 -19.74 9.24
C ARG A 3 20.38 -19.16 9.52
N LEU A 4 19.62 -18.77 8.48
CA LEU A 4 18.27 -18.19 8.65
C LEU A 4 17.35 -19.12 9.44
N LYS A 5 17.30 -20.41 9.07
CA LYS A 5 16.53 -21.44 9.77
C LYS A 5 16.91 -21.62 11.24
N ALA A 6 18.18 -21.44 11.59
CA ALA A 6 18.64 -21.53 12.97
C ALA A 6 18.25 -20.31 13.82
N LEU A 7 18.06 -19.15 13.18
CA LEU A 7 17.65 -17.90 13.83
C LEU A 7 16.13 -17.83 14.03
N LEU A 8 15.36 -18.38 13.08
CA LEU A 8 13.91 -18.40 13.14
C LEU A 8 13.40 -19.39 14.18
N ARG A 9 12.46 -18.94 15.01
CA ARG A 9 11.73 -19.80 15.95
C ARG A 9 10.65 -20.57 15.19
N LYS A 10 10.24 -21.74 15.71
CA LYS A 10 9.14 -22.53 15.11
C LYS A 10 7.84 -21.72 14.92
N ASP A 11 7.59 -20.78 15.82
CA ASP A 11 6.43 -19.89 15.82
C ASP A 11 6.86 -18.42 15.70
N ASP A 12 7.92 -18.16 14.94
CA ASP A 12 8.47 -16.81 14.83
C ASP A 12 7.42 -15.82 14.32
N PRO A 13 7.21 -14.68 15.02
CA PRO A 13 6.33 -13.62 14.55
C PRO A 13 6.67 -13.12 13.15
N PHE A 14 7.92 -13.21 12.70
CA PHE A 14 8.32 -12.80 11.34
C PHE A 14 7.62 -13.60 10.24
N LEU A 15 7.25 -14.85 10.53
CA LEU A 15 6.64 -15.75 9.56
C LEU A 15 5.10 -15.70 9.58
N LYS A 16 4.51 -14.88 10.46
CA LYS A 16 3.06 -14.79 10.64
C LYS A 16 2.62 -13.34 10.43
N PRO A 17 1.59 -13.08 9.62
CA PRO A 17 1.08 -11.72 9.49
C PRO A 17 0.63 -11.16 10.84
N VAL A 18 0.92 -9.89 11.09
CA VAL A 18 0.36 -9.15 12.24
C VAL A 18 -0.94 -8.48 11.83
N ARG A 19 -1.90 -8.41 12.75
CA ARG A 19 -3.18 -7.73 12.54
C ARG A 19 -3.17 -6.37 13.23
N LEU A 20 -3.50 -5.33 12.47
CA LEU A 20 -3.81 -3.99 13.00
C LEU A 20 -5.23 -3.66 12.55
N ALA A 21 -6.17 -3.61 13.51
CA ALA A 21 -7.61 -3.65 13.23
C ALA A 21 -7.94 -4.86 12.33
N GLY A 22 -8.80 -4.70 11.32
CA GLY A 22 -9.14 -5.71 10.32
C GLY A 22 -8.01 -6.04 9.32
N ASN A 23 -6.94 -5.24 9.30
CA ASN A 23 -5.92 -5.28 8.25
C ASN A 23 -4.74 -6.18 8.61
N SER A 24 -4.15 -6.82 7.59
CA SER A 24 -3.04 -7.76 7.74
C SER A 24 -1.75 -7.11 7.24
N PHE A 25 -0.67 -7.22 8.02
CA PHE A 25 0.63 -6.66 7.69
C PHE A 25 1.72 -7.73 7.81
N PRO A 26 2.88 -7.55 7.17
CA PRO A 26 4.01 -8.47 7.32
C PRO A 26 4.40 -8.60 8.78
N GLY A 27 4.69 -9.83 9.23
CA GLY A 27 5.00 -10.09 10.64
C GLY A 27 6.21 -9.29 11.16
N ILE A 28 7.19 -9.07 10.29
CA ILE A 28 8.38 -8.27 10.57
C ILE A 28 8.10 -6.81 10.93
N TRP A 29 6.93 -6.27 10.56
CA TRP A 29 6.52 -4.92 10.97
C TRP A 29 6.52 -4.76 12.49
N THR A 30 6.27 -5.82 13.25
CA THR A 30 6.31 -5.80 14.73
C THR A 30 7.65 -5.35 15.31
N GLU A 31 8.73 -5.52 14.55
CA GLU A 31 10.08 -5.20 15.00
C GLU A 31 10.71 -4.02 14.25
N MET A 32 10.40 -3.84 12.96
CA MET A 32 10.99 -2.73 12.19
C MET A 32 10.23 -1.39 12.33
N MET A 33 8.95 -1.41 12.68
CA MET A 33 8.14 -0.20 12.83
C MET A 33 8.28 0.42 14.22
N PRO A 34 8.00 1.72 14.40
CA PRO A 34 7.98 2.34 15.72
C PRO A 34 6.94 1.65 16.61
N LYS A 35 7.30 1.33 17.84
CA LYS A 35 6.42 0.58 18.77
C LYS A 35 5.08 1.31 19.02
N GLY A 36 5.08 2.64 18.92
CA GLY A 36 3.86 3.45 19.01
C GLY A 36 2.82 3.16 17.93
N LEU A 37 3.23 2.66 16.75
CA LEU A 37 2.32 2.25 15.67
C LEU A 37 1.27 1.25 16.17
N PHE A 38 1.69 0.25 16.95
CA PHE A 38 0.82 -0.81 17.48
C PHE A 38 -0.13 -0.33 18.59
N SER A 39 0.02 0.91 19.05
CA SER A 39 -0.89 1.56 19.99
C SER A 39 -1.88 2.50 19.30
N LEU A 40 -1.72 2.74 17.99
CA LEU A 40 -2.64 3.56 17.22
C LEU A 40 -3.94 2.80 16.94
N ARG A 41 -4.99 3.59 16.73
CA ARG A 41 -6.24 3.08 16.19
C ARG A 41 -6.18 3.13 14.67
N PHE A 42 -6.35 1.98 14.03
CA PHE A 42 -6.38 1.90 12.57
C PHE A 42 -7.81 1.94 12.05
N PRO A 43 -8.05 2.54 10.86
CA PRO A 43 -9.32 2.34 10.17
C PRO A 43 -9.43 0.87 9.75
N GLU A 44 -10.64 0.33 9.85
CA GLU A 44 -10.91 -1.09 9.63
C GLU A 44 -10.87 -1.49 8.14
N GLU A 45 -11.04 -0.52 7.24
CA GLU A 45 -11.07 -0.72 5.77
C GLU A 45 -11.97 -1.90 5.35
N ARG A 46 -13.18 -1.92 5.92
CA ARG A 46 -14.10 -3.08 5.88
C ARG A 46 -14.57 -3.42 4.47
N ARG A 47 -14.46 -2.46 3.55
CA ARG A 47 -15.02 -2.52 2.21
C ARG A 47 -14.02 -2.93 1.15
N ALA A 48 -12.73 -2.75 1.41
CA ALA A 48 -11.68 -3.05 0.45
C ALA A 48 -10.60 -3.86 1.15
N THR A 49 -10.56 -5.16 0.86
CA THR A 49 -9.40 -5.99 1.21
C THR A 49 -8.90 -6.70 -0.04
N CYS A 50 -7.66 -7.19 -0.02
CA CYS A 50 -7.12 -7.97 -1.14
C CYS A 50 -8.01 -9.18 -1.51
N MET A 51 -8.80 -9.70 -0.56
CA MET A 51 -9.68 -10.87 -0.74
C MET A 51 -11.14 -10.50 -1.00
N ASN A 52 -11.48 -9.22 -0.85
CA ASN A 52 -12.81 -8.67 -1.04
C ASN A 52 -12.66 -7.32 -1.74
N CYS A 53 -12.21 -7.36 -3.00
CA CYS A 53 -11.88 -6.17 -3.76
C CYS A 53 -13.13 -5.62 -4.46
N PRO A 54 -13.68 -4.47 -4.03
CA PRO A 54 -14.90 -3.90 -4.62
C PRO A 54 -14.72 -3.61 -6.11
N LYS A 55 -13.54 -3.12 -6.52
CA LYS A 55 -13.19 -2.88 -7.92
C LYS A 55 -13.31 -4.15 -8.77
N SER A 56 -13.05 -5.33 -8.22
CA SER A 56 -13.18 -6.59 -8.96
C SER A 56 -14.60 -7.15 -9.00
N CYS A 57 -15.46 -6.67 -8.11
CA CYS A 57 -16.84 -7.12 -8.02
C CYS A 57 -17.74 -6.35 -8.98
N TYR A 58 -17.53 -5.04 -9.11
CA TYR A 58 -18.45 -4.17 -9.84
C TYR A 58 -17.78 -3.02 -10.61
N ASP A 59 -16.45 -3.06 -10.76
CA ASP A 59 -15.70 -2.16 -11.65
C ASP A 59 -14.93 -3.00 -12.70
N SER A 60 -13.96 -2.39 -13.39
CA SER A 60 -13.19 -3.01 -14.47
C SER A 60 -12.13 -4.03 -14.02
N PHE A 61 -11.85 -4.16 -12.71
CA PHE A 61 -10.77 -5.03 -12.25
C PHE A 61 -11.13 -6.49 -12.47
N ARG A 62 -10.12 -7.26 -12.88
CA ARG A 62 -10.23 -8.70 -13.00
C ARG A 62 -10.28 -9.37 -11.62
N PRO A 63 -11.23 -10.29 -11.35
CA PRO A 63 -11.34 -10.95 -10.04
C PRO A 63 -10.17 -11.86 -9.70
N ASP A 64 -9.48 -12.40 -10.70
CA ASP A 64 -8.29 -13.23 -10.56
C ASP A 64 -7.00 -12.43 -10.29
N TYR A 65 -6.91 -11.17 -10.77
CA TYR A 65 -5.71 -10.32 -10.61
C TYR A 65 -5.86 -9.25 -9.54
N ARG A 66 -7.02 -8.58 -9.50
CA ARG A 66 -7.32 -7.47 -8.59
C ARG A 66 -6.23 -6.39 -8.71
N CYS A 67 -5.68 -5.90 -7.62
CA CYS A 67 -4.60 -4.91 -7.66
C CYS A 67 -3.21 -5.48 -8.05
N CYS A 68 -3.10 -6.76 -8.44
CA CYS A 68 -1.81 -7.40 -8.75
C CYS A 68 -1.32 -7.12 -10.18
N THR A 69 -1.80 -6.06 -10.83
CA THR A 69 -1.32 -5.56 -12.13
C THR A 69 -0.35 -4.40 -11.92
N TYR A 70 0.61 -4.61 -11.01
CA TYR A 70 1.67 -3.68 -10.68
C TYR A 70 2.86 -4.48 -10.14
N HIS A 71 4.07 -3.95 -10.31
CA HIS A 71 5.31 -4.57 -9.85
C HIS A 71 5.83 -3.85 -8.60
N PRO A 72 5.41 -4.26 -7.38
CA PRO A 72 5.90 -3.62 -6.17
C PRO A 72 7.39 -3.93 -5.93
N ARG A 73 8.10 -2.97 -5.33
CA ARG A 73 9.44 -3.20 -4.80
C ARG A 73 9.37 -4.02 -3.52
N ILE A 74 9.65 -5.32 -3.61
CA ILE A 74 9.72 -6.21 -2.44
C ILE A 74 11.18 -6.38 -2.03
N SER A 75 11.54 -5.87 -0.85
CA SER A 75 12.91 -5.88 -0.34
C SER A 75 13.53 -7.27 -0.24
N ASN A 76 14.85 -7.34 -0.40
CA ASN A 76 15.62 -8.57 -0.39
C ASN A 76 15.39 -9.47 0.84
N PHE A 77 15.29 -8.87 2.03
CA PHE A 77 15.04 -9.60 3.27
C PHE A 77 13.60 -10.12 3.37
N LEU A 78 12.61 -9.42 2.79
CA LEU A 78 11.24 -9.90 2.71
C LEU A 78 11.14 -11.12 1.79
N LEU A 79 11.79 -11.07 0.63
CA LEU A 79 11.92 -12.23 -0.26
C LEU A 79 12.66 -13.38 0.44
N GLY A 80 13.77 -13.07 1.13
CA GLY A 80 14.53 -14.05 1.89
C GLY A 80 13.69 -14.76 2.96
N LEU A 81 12.90 -14.02 3.74
CA LEU A 81 11.94 -14.56 4.71
C LEU A 81 10.85 -15.38 4.02
N GLY A 82 10.29 -14.88 2.91
CA GLY A 82 9.27 -15.58 2.13
C GLY A 82 9.74 -16.92 1.57
N SER A 83 11.04 -17.02 1.25
CA SER A 83 11.68 -18.25 0.74
C SER A 83 11.74 -19.41 1.73
N GLU A 84 11.36 -19.19 2.99
CA GLU A 84 11.18 -20.27 3.98
C GLU A 84 9.88 -21.05 3.74
N THR A 85 8.98 -20.52 2.89
CA THR A 85 7.83 -21.24 2.36
C THR A 85 8.12 -21.76 0.95
N GLU A 86 7.51 -22.89 0.57
CA GLU A 86 7.67 -23.43 -0.78
C GLU A 86 7.11 -22.48 -1.86
N ALA A 87 5.99 -21.81 -1.56
CA ALA A 87 5.37 -20.82 -2.43
C ALA A 87 6.29 -19.62 -2.68
N GLY A 88 6.84 -19.03 -1.62
CA GLY A 88 7.77 -17.90 -1.73
C GLY A 88 9.09 -18.27 -2.41
N ASP A 89 9.63 -19.47 -2.18
CA ASP A 89 10.85 -19.90 -2.88
C ASP A 89 10.64 -20.05 -4.40
N ARG A 90 9.47 -20.58 -4.82
CA ARG A 90 9.07 -20.62 -6.23
C ARG A 90 8.82 -19.22 -6.80
N ALA A 91 8.29 -18.30 -5.99
CA ALA A 91 8.08 -16.92 -6.41
C ALA A 91 9.42 -16.23 -6.76
N ILE A 92 10.48 -16.50 -5.99
CA ILE A 92 11.83 -16.03 -6.33
C ILE A 92 12.35 -16.68 -7.63
N ASP A 93 12.08 -17.96 -7.88
CA ASP A 93 12.45 -18.59 -9.16
C ASP A 93 11.76 -17.89 -10.35
N ARG A 94 10.51 -17.47 -10.19
CA ARG A 94 9.81 -16.69 -11.22
C ARG A 94 10.45 -15.32 -11.45
N LEU A 95 10.86 -14.63 -10.38
CA LEU A 95 11.58 -13.36 -10.50
C LEU A 95 12.91 -13.54 -11.24
N LEU A 96 13.67 -14.58 -10.90
CA LEU A 96 14.93 -14.92 -11.57
C LEU A 96 14.72 -15.22 -13.05
N ALA A 97 13.71 -16.05 -13.37
CA ALA A 97 13.40 -16.41 -14.75
C ALA A 97 12.94 -15.20 -15.59
N ARG A 98 12.29 -14.22 -14.96
CA ARG A 98 11.88 -12.97 -15.61
C ARG A 98 12.99 -11.91 -15.64
N GLY A 99 14.09 -12.10 -14.91
CA GLY A 99 15.14 -11.08 -14.76
C GLY A 99 14.68 -9.87 -13.94
N MET A 100 13.78 -10.05 -12.97
CA MET A 100 13.19 -8.97 -12.14
C MET A 100 13.75 -8.92 -10.71
N LEU A 101 14.83 -9.65 -10.44
CA LEU A 101 15.48 -9.70 -9.13
C LEU A 101 16.82 -8.97 -9.17
N LEU A 102 16.91 -7.90 -8.38
CA LEU A 102 18.12 -7.13 -8.12
C LEU A 102 18.61 -7.38 -6.68
N PRO A 103 19.84 -6.95 -6.32
CA PRO A 103 20.37 -7.10 -4.96
C PRO A 103 19.45 -6.53 -3.87
N GLU A 104 18.76 -5.42 -4.11
CA GLU A 104 17.81 -4.84 -3.16
C GLU A 104 16.46 -5.55 -3.11
N GLY A 105 16.16 -6.45 -4.05
CA GLY A 105 14.92 -7.23 -4.08
C GLY A 105 14.24 -7.25 -5.46
N MET A 106 12.92 -7.34 -5.48
CA MET A 106 12.13 -7.24 -6.72
C MET A 106 12.16 -5.80 -7.23
N TYR A 107 12.46 -5.61 -8.52
CA TYR A 107 12.58 -4.28 -9.13
C TYR A 107 12.09 -4.28 -10.58
N SER A 108 11.22 -3.33 -10.94
CA SER A 108 10.71 -3.17 -12.31
C SER A 108 11.76 -2.56 -13.23
N THR A 109 11.80 -2.98 -14.49
CA THR A 109 12.65 -2.32 -15.49
C THR A 109 12.08 -0.98 -15.95
N PRO A 110 12.90 -0.15 -16.61
CA PRO A 110 12.40 1.02 -17.33
C PRO A 110 11.25 0.73 -18.30
N GLY A 111 11.34 -0.38 -19.06
CA GLY A 111 10.25 -0.81 -19.96
C GLY A 111 8.97 -1.16 -19.22
N GLN A 112 9.06 -1.89 -18.09
CA GLN A 112 7.89 -2.25 -17.28
C GLN A 112 7.25 -1.04 -16.59
N TRP A 113 8.05 -0.03 -16.26
CA TRP A 113 7.53 1.23 -15.74
C TRP A 113 6.75 2.00 -16.80
N ILE A 114 7.24 2.06 -18.05
CA ILE A 114 6.46 2.63 -19.17
C ILE A 114 5.16 1.84 -19.39
N ASP A 115 5.21 0.50 -19.35
CA ASP A 115 4.00 -0.33 -19.47
C ASP A 115 2.98 -0.02 -18.35
N PHE A 116 3.46 0.29 -17.14
CA PHE A 116 2.60 0.72 -16.04
C PHE A 116 1.97 2.10 -16.28
N LEU A 117 2.75 3.08 -16.76
CA LEU A 117 2.23 4.42 -17.09
C LEU A 117 1.18 4.34 -18.21
N ASP A 118 1.42 3.52 -19.24
CA ASP A 118 0.44 3.27 -20.31
C ASP A 118 -0.85 2.64 -19.75
N ASP A 119 -0.74 1.73 -18.78
CA ASP A 119 -1.91 1.14 -18.12
C ASP A 119 -2.64 2.15 -17.21
N GLN A 120 -1.96 3.12 -16.60
CA GLN A 120 -2.61 4.21 -15.85
C GLN A 120 -3.40 5.11 -16.79
N GLN A 121 -2.77 5.62 -17.85
CA GLN A 121 -3.42 6.49 -18.83
C GLN A 121 -4.66 5.84 -19.47
N GLN A 122 -4.62 4.53 -19.71
CA GLN A 122 -5.72 3.79 -20.32
C GLN A 122 -6.76 3.29 -19.31
N ASP A 123 -6.71 3.72 -18.04
CA ASP A 123 -7.56 3.20 -16.95
C ASP A 123 -7.58 1.66 -16.89
N SER A 124 -6.46 1.03 -17.29
CA SER A 124 -6.32 -0.41 -17.47
C SER A 124 -5.68 -1.09 -16.25
N PHE A 125 -5.31 -0.31 -15.23
CA PHE A 125 -4.92 -0.84 -13.93
C PHE A 125 -6.01 -1.77 -13.37
N GLY A 126 -5.59 -2.93 -12.86
CA GLY A 126 -6.43 -3.99 -12.35
C GLY A 126 -7.02 -4.93 -13.39
N SER A 127 -6.83 -4.66 -14.70
CA SER A 127 -7.37 -5.49 -15.79
C SER A 127 -6.31 -5.96 -16.79
N SER A 128 -5.26 -5.16 -17.02
CA SER A 128 -4.16 -5.45 -17.92
C SER A 128 -3.20 -6.53 -17.39
N GLU A 129 -2.64 -7.31 -18.31
CA GLU A 129 -1.62 -8.33 -18.02
C GLU A 129 -0.19 -7.83 -18.21
N LYS A 130 0.02 -6.64 -18.81
CA LYS A 130 1.35 -6.12 -19.16
C LYS A 130 2.27 -6.10 -17.94
N VAL A 131 1.75 -5.62 -16.81
CA VAL A 131 2.46 -5.51 -15.54
C VAL A 131 1.90 -6.46 -14.48
N LEU A 132 1.53 -7.69 -14.88
CA LEU A 132 1.08 -8.71 -13.92
C LEU A 132 2.19 -9.11 -12.95
N CYS A 133 1.93 -8.97 -11.65
CA CYS A 133 2.88 -9.21 -10.58
C CYS A 133 3.37 -10.67 -10.58
N PRO A 134 4.70 -10.92 -10.62
CA PRO A 134 5.26 -12.27 -10.57
C PRO A 134 4.95 -13.02 -9.26
N MET A 135 4.50 -12.32 -8.22
CA MET A 135 4.11 -12.93 -6.94
C MET A 135 2.70 -13.53 -6.95
N LEU A 136 1.88 -13.19 -7.94
CA LEU A 136 0.56 -13.77 -8.11
C LEU A 136 0.67 -15.21 -8.61
N ASP A 137 0.04 -16.15 -7.90
CA ASP A 137 -0.27 -17.47 -8.42
C ASP A 137 -1.53 -17.37 -9.28
N GLU A 138 -1.34 -17.32 -10.60
CA GLU A 138 -2.42 -17.21 -11.58
C GLU A 138 -3.46 -18.35 -11.48
N LYS A 139 -3.12 -19.51 -10.91
CA LYS A 139 -4.07 -20.63 -10.75
C LYS A 139 -5.06 -20.40 -9.62
N THR A 140 -4.59 -19.79 -8.54
CA THR A 140 -5.40 -19.57 -7.34
C THR A 140 -5.88 -18.13 -7.23
N GLY A 141 -5.27 -17.23 -8.00
CA GLY A 141 -5.44 -15.79 -7.88
C GLY A 141 -4.87 -15.23 -6.58
N TYR A 142 -3.97 -15.93 -5.87
CA TYR A 142 -3.42 -15.47 -4.59
C TYR A 142 -1.94 -15.10 -4.66
N CYS A 143 -1.51 -14.19 -3.80
CA CYS A 143 -0.10 -13.82 -3.70
C CYS A 143 0.68 -14.88 -2.91
N ASP A 144 1.67 -15.49 -3.55
CA ASP A 144 2.54 -16.53 -2.97
C ASP A 144 3.36 -16.02 -1.77
N VAL A 145 3.54 -14.70 -1.66
CA VAL A 145 4.29 -14.03 -0.59
C VAL A 145 3.43 -13.05 0.21
N HIS A 146 2.11 -13.24 0.28
CA HIS A 146 1.19 -12.29 0.94
C HIS A 146 1.63 -11.91 2.37
N ALA A 147 2.19 -12.85 3.14
CA ALA A 147 2.69 -12.60 4.51
C ALA A 147 3.99 -11.78 4.57
N PHE A 148 4.66 -11.58 3.43
CA PHE A 148 5.96 -10.94 3.24
C PHE A 148 5.91 -9.86 2.15
N ARG A 149 4.72 -9.36 1.82
CA ARG A 149 4.55 -8.28 0.86
C ARG A 149 5.16 -6.98 1.40
N ASN A 150 5.46 -6.04 0.51
CA ASN A 150 6.04 -4.75 0.89
C ASN A 150 4.98 -3.80 1.49
N ALA A 151 5.42 -2.60 1.85
CA ALA A 151 4.56 -1.56 2.39
C ALA A 151 3.41 -1.19 1.45
N VAL A 152 3.69 -0.90 0.18
CA VAL A 152 2.68 -0.53 -0.83
C VAL A 152 1.53 -1.53 -0.87
N CYS A 153 1.82 -2.83 -1.04
CA CYS A 153 0.76 -3.84 -1.08
C CYS A 153 0.06 -4.06 0.28
N SER A 154 0.66 -3.64 1.39
CA SER A 154 0.06 -3.77 2.73
C SER A 154 -0.85 -2.61 3.09
N THR A 155 -0.66 -1.45 2.46
CA THR A 155 -1.38 -0.20 2.75
C THR A 155 -2.25 0.28 1.58
N PHE A 156 -2.25 -0.44 0.45
CA PHE A 156 -3.11 -0.10 -0.67
C PHE A 156 -4.56 -0.57 -0.46
N PHE A 157 -5.48 0.39 -0.48
CA PHE A 157 -6.92 0.16 -0.38
C PHE A 157 -7.62 0.82 -1.56
N CYS A 158 -8.37 0.05 -2.36
CA CYS A 158 -9.06 0.59 -3.54
C CYS A 158 -10.11 1.65 -3.20
N PHE A 159 -10.65 1.59 -1.98
CA PHE A 159 -11.51 2.60 -1.40
C PHE A 159 -11.21 2.68 0.09
N SER A 160 -10.82 3.85 0.59
CA SER A 160 -10.67 4.03 2.03
C SER A 160 -12.02 4.30 2.68
N ASP A 161 -12.34 3.60 3.77
CA ASP A 161 -13.54 3.76 4.57
C ASP A 161 -13.72 5.22 4.98
N HIS A 162 -12.64 5.92 5.36
CA HIS A 162 -12.65 7.32 5.82
C HIS A 162 -12.38 8.34 4.69
N GLY A 163 -12.51 7.95 3.42
CA GLY A 163 -12.27 8.82 2.26
C GLY A 163 -10.86 9.41 2.26
N GLN A 164 -10.72 10.65 1.79
CA GLN A 164 -9.41 11.32 1.63
C GLN A 164 -8.56 11.32 2.91
N THR A 165 -9.16 11.51 4.08
CA THR A 165 -8.39 11.47 5.35
C THR A 165 -7.81 10.10 5.66
N GLY A 166 -8.52 9.03 5.30
CA GLY A 166 -8.02 7.67 5.45
C GLY A 166 -6.96 7.34 4.42
N GLU A 167 -7.17 7.75 3.16
CA GLU A 167 -6.15 7.65 2.10
C GLU A 167 -4.86 8.36 2.50
N ASN A 168 -4.94 9.60 2.99
CA ASN A 168 -3.78 10.35 3.46
C ASN A 168 -3.06 9.62 4.60
N PHE A 169 -3.79 9.06 5.56
CA PHE A 169 -3.18 8.27 6.63
C PHE A 169 -2.44 7.04 6.09
N TRP A 170 -3.06 6.29 5.16
CA TRP A 170 -2.44 5.11 4.57
C TRP A 170 -1.23 5.43 3.72
N VAL A 171 -1.25 6.54 2.98
CA VAL A 171 -0.08 7.05 2.25
C VAL A 171 1.07 7.31 3.22
N GLN A 172 0.82 7.95 4.37
CA GLN A 172 1.89 8.17 5.34
C GLN A 172 2.47 6.86 5.91
N VAL A 173 1.60 5.89 6.25
CA VAL A 173 2.06 4.57 6.71
C VAL A 173 2.82 3.82 5.62
N GLN A 174 2.39 3.96 4.35
CA GLN A 174 3.06 3.41 3.18
C GLN A 174 4.47 3.99 3.04
N THR A 175 4.59 5.32 3.06
CA THR A 175 5.87 6.03 2.94
C THR A 175 6.83 5.60 4.03
N LEU A 176 6.36 5.59 5.30
CA LEU A 176 7.16 5.13 6.43
C LEU A 176 7.66 3.69 6.22
N GLY A 177 6.78 2.79 5.84
CA GLY A 177 7.13 1.39 5.60
C GLY A 177 8.13 1.22 4.46
N SER A 178 7.91 1.89 3.34
CA SER A 178 8.79 1.84 2.16
C SER A 178 10.19 2.35 2.48
N GLN A 179 10.32 3.45 3.24
CA GLN A 179 11.62 3.97 3.65
C GLN A 179 12.37 2.98 4.55
N ILE A 180 11.71 2.43 5.57
CA ILE A 180 12.32 1.42 6.45
C ILE A 180 12.73 0.19 5.64
N GLU A 181 11.87 -0.30 4.76
CA GLU A 181 12.12 -1.46 3.90
C GLU A 181 13.31 -1.24 2.97
N LEU A 182 13.47 -0.03 2.42
CA LEU A 182 14.60 0.32 1.55
C LEU A 182 15.91 0.45 2.33
N VAL A 183 15.90 1.19 3.45
CA VAL A 183 17.06 1.33 4.34
C VAL A 183 17.56 -0.04 4.80
N LEU A 184 16.67 -0.87 5.31
CA LEU A 184 17.03 -2.19 5.83
C LEU A 184 17.53 -3.13 4.74
N ALA A 185 16.99 -3.02 3.52
CA ALA A 185 17.50 -3.76 2.37
C ALA A 185 18.97 -3.40 2.08
N GLN A 186 19.30 -2.11 1.96
CA GLN A 186 20.67 -1.65 1.70
C GLN A 186 21.63 -1.96 2.85
N TRP A 187 21.19 -1.74 4.09
CA TRP A 187 22.00 -2.05 5.26
C TRP A 187 22.33 -3.55 5.34
N SER A 188 21.36 -4.42 5.10
CA SER A 188 21.58 -5.87 5.12
C SER A 188 22.51 -6.35 3.99
N LEU A 189 22.50 -5.67 2.83
CA LEU A 189 23.45 -5.93 1.74
C LEU A 189 24.89 -5.67 2.19
N VAL A 190 25.14 -4.49 2.77
CA VAL A 190 26.47 -4.13 3.30
C VAL A 190 26.92 -5.14 4.35
N LYS A 191 26.02 -5.56 5.25
CA LYS A 191 26.31 -6.57 6.28
C LYS A 191 26.57 -7.96 5.70
N ALA A 192 25.96 -8.31 4.57
CA ALA A 192 26.23 -9.53 3.83
C ALA A 192 27.57 -9.49 3.05
N GLY A 193 28.28 -8.35 3.08
CA GLY A 193 29.53 -8.15 2.34
C GLY A 193 29.30 -7.78 0.87
N PHE A 194 28.11 -7.28 0.52
CA PHE A 194 27.81 -6.75 -0.81
C PHE A 194 28.37 -5.33 -0.95
N ASP A 195 29.00 -5.03 -2.09
CA ASP A 195 29.60 -3.73 -2.39
C ASP A 195 28.55 -2.76 -2.94
N LEU A 196 27.95 -1.98 -2.03
CA LEU A 196 26.90 -1.03 -2.36
C LEU A 196 27.42 0.13 -3.25
N ASP A 197 28.67 0.55 -3.10
CA ASP A 197 29.27 1.60 -3.94
C ASP A 197 29.41 1.13 -5.39
N ARG A 198 29.86 -0.11 -5.60
CA ARG A 198 29.94 -0.71 -6.94
C ARG A 198 28.57 -0.84 -7.58
N TYR A 199 27.55 -1.21 -6.80
CA TYR A 199 26.17 -1.34 -7.27
C TYR A 199 25.57 -0.03 -7.77
N PHE A 200 25.67 1.05 -7.00
CA PHE A 200 25.17 2.35 -7.46
C PHE A 200 25.97 2.92 -8.63
N LYS A 201 27.30 2.71 -8.67
CA LYS A 201 28.10 3.06 -9.86
C LYS A 201 27.67 2.27 -11.10
N ALA A 202 27.26 1.01 -10.95
CA ALA A 202 26.72 0.23 -12.04
C ALA A 202 25.39 0.83 -12.52
N PHE A 203 24.48 1.17 -11.61
CA PHE A 203 23.24 1.91 -11.93
C PHE A 203 23.51 3.22 -12.67
N ASP A 204 24.40 4.07 -12.15
CA ASP A 204 24.77 5.34 -12.78
C ASP A 204 25.30 5.12 -14.21
N SER A 205 26.07 4.06 -14.42
CA SER A 205 26.60 3.73 -15.76
C SER A 205 25.49 3.30 -16.73
N LEU A 206 24.48 2.60 -16.23
CA LEU A 206 23.33 2.12 -17.01
C LEU A 206 22.42 3.27 -17.47
N ALA A 207 22.42 4.41 -16.77
CA ALA A 207 21.66 5.61 -17.15
C ALA A 207 21.95 6.04 -18.60
N SER A 208 23.22 5.98 -19.02
CA SER A 208 23.64 6.34 -20.38
C SER A 208 23.10 5.41 -21.48
N ARG A 209 22.56 4.25 -21.11
CA ARG A 209 22.04 3.22 -22.00
C ARG A 209 20.64 2.77 -21.56
N ILE A 210 19.86 3.66 -20.94
CA ILE A 210 18.57 3.35 -20.31
C ILE A 210 17.59 2.61 -21.23
N HIS A 211 17.60 2.88 -22.54
CA HIS A 211 16.76 2.19 -23.53
C HIS A 211 17.17 0.73 -23.80
N GLU A 212 18.36 0.31 -23.37
CA GLU A 212 18.95 -1.00 -23.66
C GLU A 212 18.98 -1.93 -22.42
N VAL A 213 18.52 -1.47 -21.26
CA VAL A 213 18.60 -2.25 -20.00
C VAL A 213 17.37 -3.11 -19.75
N SER A 214 16.34 -2.96 -20.59
CA SER A 214 15.06 -3.66 -20.48
C SER A 214 14.89 -4.72 -21.56
N THR A 215 14.27 -5.83 -21.19
CA THR A 215 13.61 -6.79 -22.08
C THR A 215 12.10 -6.70 -21.87
N PRO A 216 11.26 -7.39 -22.69
CA PRO A 216 9.82 -7.47 -22.44
C PRO A 216 9.43 -8.13 -21.11
N HIS A 217 10.36 -8.79 -20.39
CA HIS A 217 10.05 -9.55 -19.18
C HIS A 217 10.76 -9.04 -17.93
N GLY A 218 11.84 -8.27 -18.08
CA GLY A 218 12.68 -7.78 -16.99
C GLY A 218 14.05 -7.31 -17.50
N TRP A 219 15.05 -7.26 -16.63
CA TRP A 219 16.36 -6.67 -16.93
C TRP A 219 17.15 -7.51 -17.95
N THR A 220 17.99 -6.86 -18.76
CA THR A 220 18.93 -7.59 -19.65
C THR A 220 20.00 -8.32 -18.85
N GLU A 221 20.58 -9.39 -19.41
CA GLU A 221 21.65 -10.15 -18.76
C GLU A 221 22.90 -9.29 -18.53
N GLU A 222 23.19 -8.35 -19.43
CA GLU A 222 24.29 -7.40 -19.26
C GLU A 222 24.06 -6.48 -18.06
N ALA A 223 22.84 -5.94 -17.89
CA ALA A 223 22.48 -5.11 -16.75
C ALA A 223 22.51 -5.93 -15.45
N LEU A 224 21.93 -7.13 -15.44
CA LEU A 224 21.96 -8.03 -14.29
C LEU A 224 23.39 -8.38 -13.88
N SER A 225 24.26 -8.72 -14.84
CA SER A 225 25.67 -9.01 -14.57
C SER A 225 26.40 -7.82 -13.95
N ALA A 226 26.15 -6.59 -14.44
CA ALA A 226 26.73 -5.38 -13.90
C ALA A 226 26.26 -5.08 -12.47
N LEU A 227 24.94 -5.19 -12.22
CA LEU A 227 24.32 -4.90 -10.93
C LEU A 227 24.64 -5.93 -9.85
N TRP A 228 24.67 -7.22 -10.21
CA TRP A 228 24.95 -8.31 -9.26
C TRP A 228 26.45 -8.49 -9.00
N GLY A 229 27.30 -8.21 -9.99
CA GLY A 229 28.73 -8.46 -9.89
C GLY A 229 29.04 -9.90 -9.45
N ASP A 230 29.82 -10.03 -8.37
CA ASP A 230 30.30 -11.32 -7.87
C ASP A 230 29.20 -12.19 -7.24
N TRP A 231 28.01 -11.60 -7.01
CA TRP A 231 26.84 -12.31 -6.50
C TRP A 231 25.92 -12.88 -7.59
N ARG A 232 26.24 -12.65 -8.87
CA ARG A 232 25.48 -13.25 -9.99
C ARG A 232 25.54 -14.79 -9.90
N GLY A 233 24.39 -15.44 -9.99
CA GLY A 233 24.22 -16.89 -9.78
C GLY A 233 24.08 -17.31 -8.30
N ARG A 234 24.13 -16.36 -7.35
CA ARG A 234 23.97 -16.57 -5.90
C ARG A 234 22.85 -15.71 -5.33
N GLU A 235 21.87 -15.34 -6.15
CA GLU A 235 20.85 -14.36 -5.81
C GLU A 235 19.97 -14.83 -4.64
N LYS A 236 19.46 -16.07 -4.69
CA LYS A 236 18.71 -16.67 -3.57
C LYS A 236 19.51 -16.76 -2.27
N GLU A 237 20.83 -16.95 -2.39
CA GLU A 237 21.72 -16.96 -1.24
C GLU A 237 21.78 -15.58 -0.59
N LEU A 238 21.95 -14.52 -1.39
CA LEU A 238 21.98 -13.15 -0.90
C LEU A 238 20.66 -12.75 -0.23
N MET A 239 19.50 -13.07 -0.83
CA MET A 239 18.18 -12.78 -0.26
C MET A 239 18.03 -13.40 1.15
N ARG A 240 18.40 -14.68 1.28
CA ARG A 240 18.35 -15.40 2.57
C ARG A 240 19.37 -14.89 3.57
N GLU A 241 20.54 -14.45 3.11
CA GLU A 241 21.55 -13.86 3.98
C GLU A 241 21.08 -12.50 4.53
N CYS A 242 20.48 -11.66 3.69
CA CYS A 242 19.84 -10.40 4.12
C CYS A 242 18.75 -10.66 5.16
N ALA A 243 17.88 -11.64 4.92
CA ALA A 243 16.87 -12.07 5.89
C ALA A 243 17.47 -12.60 7.21
N ALA A 244 18.59 -13.33 7.17
CA ALA A 244 19.27 -13.83 8.36
C ALA A 244 19.81 -12.66 9.20
N ILE A 245 20.46 -11.68 8.57
CA ILE A 245 20.98 -10.48 9.22
C ILE A 245 19.85 -9.69 9.89
N ILE A 246 18.73 -9.49 9.18
CA ILE A 246 17.55 -8.80 9.72
C ILE A 246 16.95 -9.57 10.90
N THR A 247 16.91 -10.91 10.82
CA THR A 247 16.41 -11.77 11.90
C THR A 247 17.28 -11.69 13.16
N GLU A 248 18.60 -11.65 12.98
CA GLU A 248 19.60 -11.51 14.06
C GLU A 248 19.49 -10.16 14.78
N HIS A 249 19.20 -9.09 14.05
CA HIS A 249 19.10 -7.72 14.56
C HIS A 249 17.68 -7.26 14.83
N ARG A 250 16.74 -8.19 15.03
CA ARG A 250 15.30 -7.88 15.16
C ARG A 250 14.98 -6.80 16.20
N GLU A 251 15.71 -6.73 17.30
CA GLU A 251 15.41 -5.76 18.38
C GLU A 251 15.85 -4.33 18.04
N ASP A 252 16.70 -4.16 17.02
CA ASP A 252 17.35 -2.89 16.68
C ASP A 252 16.89 -2.31 15.33
N LEU A 253 15.97 -2.98 14.61
CA LEU A 253 15.65 -2.63 13.22
C LEU A 253 15.18 -1.18 13.04
N TRP A 254 14.33 -0.68 13.93
CA TRP A 254 13.90 0.72 13.92
C TRP A 254 15.08 1.69 14.14
N ALA A 255 15.97 1.39 15.08
CA ALA A 255 17.13 2.23 15.37
C ALA A 255 18.14 2.21 14.21
N ILE A 256 18.35 1.04 13.60
CA ILE A 256 19.14 0.88 12.38
C ILE A 256 18.54 1.74 11.27
N ALA A 257 17.24 1.61 11.00
CA ALA A 257 16.56 2.36 9.93
C ALA A 257 16.75 3.88 10.06
N ASN A 258 16.73 4.41 11.28
CA ASN A 258 16.94 5.84 11.55
C ASN A 258 18.40 6.31 11.51
N SER A 259 19.36 5.37 11.46
CA SER A 259 20.80 5.67 11.49
C SER A 259 21.48 5.63 10.12
N GLN A 260 20.78 5.12 9.10
CA GLN A 260 21.32 4.98 7.76
C GLN A 260 20.72 6.02 6.83
N VAL A 261 21.41 6.28 5.74
CA VAL A 261 20.94 7.13 4.64
C VAL A 261 20.61 6.23 3.47
N ILE A 262 19.43 6.43 2.87
CA ILE A 262 19.05 5.75 1.63
C ILE A 262 19.95 6.27 0.52
N ARG A 263 20.52 5.35 -0.26
CA ARG A 263 21.25 5.71 -1.48
C ARG A 263 20.38 5.42 -2.68
N GLU A 264 20.38 6.34 -3.64
CA GLU A 264 19.65 6.23 -4.89
C GLU A 264 20.58 6.64 -6.04
N SER A 265 20.25 6.22 -7.26
CA SER A 265 21.01 6.57 -8.45
C SER A 265 20.31 7.74 -9.14
N ILE A 266 20.57 8.96 -8.68
CA ILE A 266 20.04 10.18 -9.29
C ILE A 266 20.25 10.20 -10.83
N PRO A 267 21.42 9.81 -11.38
CA PRO A 267 21.58 9.73 -12.83
C PRO A 267 20.63 8.74 -13.51
N PHE A 268 20.38 7.58 -12.90
CA PHE A 268 19.47 6.58 -13.46
C PHE A 268 18.01 7.04 -13.34
N ASP A 269 17.61 7.61 -12.20
CA ASP A 269 16.26 8.12 -11.99
C ASP A 269 15.94 9.26 -12.96
N ARG A 270 16.86 10.22 -13.15
CA ARG A 270 16.71 11.24 -14.19
C ARG A 270 16.64 10.65 -15.60
N ALA A 271 17.38 9.58 -15.87
CA ALA A 271 17.32 8.91 -17.17
C ALA A 271 15.97 8.20 -17.38
N MET A 272 15.33 7.69 -16.31
CA MET A 272 13.97 7.17 -16.38
C MET A 272 13.00 8.24 -16.89
N ASP A 273 13.03 9.45 -16.33
CA ASP A 273 12.16 10.53 -16.79
C ASP A 273 12.35 10.83 -18.29
N THR A 274 13.58 10.76 -18.79
CA THR A 274 13.87 11.02 -20.22
C THR A 274 13.35 9.97 -21.19
N ILE A 275 13.01 8.76 -20.73
CA ILE A 275 12.48 7.71 -21.61
C ILE A 275 10.96 7.69 -21.68
N VAL A 276 10.28 8.47 -20.84
CA VAL A 276 8.82 8.58 -20.84
C VAL A 276 8.39 9.18 -22.18
N PRO A 277 7.52 8.49 -22.95
CA PRO A 277 6.93 9.07 -24.15
C PRO A 277 6.14 10.34 -23.84
N GLU A 278 6.19 11.33 -24.73
CA GLU A 278 5.49 12.64 -24.57
C GLU A 278 4.01 12.49 -24.18
N HIS A 279 3.32 11.49 -24.73
CA HIS A 279 1.91 11.25 -24.42
C HIS A 279 1.66 10.71 -23.00
N LEU A 280 2.68 10.24 -22.28
CA LEU A 280 2.59 9.71 -20.91
C LEU A 280 3.17 10.66 -19.85
N GLU A 281 3.64 11.86 -20.24
CA GLU A 281 4.26 12.82 -19.30
C GLU A 281 3.32 13.22 -18.17
N ASP A 282 2.01 13.31 -18.43
CA ASP A 282 0.99 13.67 -17.43
C ASP A 282 0.79 12.60 -16.34
N GLU A 283 1.23 11.35 -16.58
CA GLU A 283 1.13 10.23 -15.63
C GLU A 283 2.34 10.15 -14.70
N VAL A 284 3.40 10.89 -14.99
CA VAL A 284 4.58 10.96 -14.12
C VAL A 284 4.26 11.95 -12.99
N GLU A 285 4.10 11.43 -11.77
CA GLU A 285 3.97 12.27 -10.58
C GLU A 285 5.30 13.02 -10.34
N GLY A 286 5.44 14.21 -10.94
CA GLY A 286 6.63 15.03 -10.80
C GLY A 286 6.55 15.97 -9.60
N GLU A 287 7.32 15.68 -8.54
CA GLU A 287 7.93 16.75 -7.77
C GLU A 287 9.18 17.19 -8.54
N GLU A 288 9.22 18.43 -9.02
CA GLU A 288 10.45 19.03 -9.52
C GLU A 288 11.47 19.02 -8.36
N LEU A 289 12.30 17.98 -8.27
CA LEU A 289 13.38 17.93 -7.29
C LEU A 289 14.31 19.09 -7.59
N GLU A 290 14.28 20.13 -6.74
CA GLU A 290 15.20 21.25 -6.85
C GLU A 290 16.64 20.73 -6.84
N GLU A 291 17.47 21.18 -7.79
CA GLU A 291 18.85 20.73 -7.91
C GLU A 291 19.62 20.95 -6.59
N GLY A 292 19.88 19.86 -5.86
CA GLY A 292 20.70 19.86 -4.64
C GLY A 292 19.97 19.51 -3.34
N GLU A 293 18.66 19.31 -3.36
CA GLU A 293 17.91 18.82 -2.19
C GLU A 293 17.87 17.28 -2.17
N GLU A 294 18.89 16.64 -1.60
CA GLU A 294 18.78 15.26 -1.13
C GLU A 294 17.94 15.24 0.16
N ILE A 295 16.61 15.37 0.04
CA ILE A 295 15.71 15.17 1.19
C ILE A 295 15.39 13.68 1.27
N THR A 296 16.36 12.89 1.73
CA THR A 296 16.02 11.58 2.30
C THR A 296 15.43 11.83 3.69
N LEU A 297 14.10 11.90 3.79
CA LEU A 297 13.41 11.93 5.08
C LEU A 297 13.83 10.71 5.90
N ARG A 298 14.14 10.92 7.19
CA ARG A 298 14.38 9.79 8.09
C ARG A 298 13.06 9.15 8.45
N PRO A 299 13.02 7.84 8.73
CA PRO A 299 11.80 7.19 9.21
C PRO A 299 11.18 7.89 10.44
N SER A 300 11.99 8.50 11.31
CA SER A 300 11.49 9.30 12.44
C SER A 300 10.66 10.50 12.02
N ASP A 301 11.03 11.15 10.92
CA ASP A 301 10.39 12.36 10.44
C ASP A 301 9.04 11.99 9.80
N THR A 302 9.02 10.96 8.95
CA THR A 302 7.77 10.41 8.39
C THR A 302 6.87 9.81 9.46
N TRP A 303 7.42 9.32 10.57
CA TRP A 303 6.60 8.88 11.71
C TRP A 303 5.83 10.03 12.37
N GLU A 304 6.39 11.23 12.44
CA GLU A 304 5.67 12.42 12.92
C GLU A 304 4.50 12.74 11.97
N GLU A 305 4.70 12.65 10.66
CA GLU A 305 3.64 12.81 9.65
C GLU A 305 2.54 11.75 9.78
N CYS A 306 2.90 10.48 10.05
CA CYS A 306 1.94 9.43 10.36
C CYS A 306 1.07 9.79 11.59
N LEU A 307 1.69 10.32 12.65
CA LEU A 307 0.97 10.72 13.86
C LEU A 307 0.03 11.90 13.60
N GLU A 308 0.46 12.87 12.80
CA GLU A 308 -0.41 13.97 12.38
C GLU A 308 -1.59 13.50 11.53
N ALA A 309 -1.32 12.65 10.52
CA ALA A 309 -2.36 12.11 9.67
C ALA A 309 -3.36 11.27 10.48
N HIS A 310 -2.88 10.47 11.42
CA HIS A 310 -3.71 9.73 12.37
C HIS A 310 -4.55 10.67 13.25
N ALA A 311 -3.96 11.74 13.78
CA ALA A 311 -4.69 12.72 14.58
C ALA A 311 -5.81 13.40 13.77
N ARG A 312 -5.55 13.72 12.49
CA ARG A 312 -6.57 14.27 11.58
C ARG A 312 -7.66 13.24 11.26
N LEU A 313 -7.28 11.99 11.01
CA LEU A 313 -8.20 10.88 10.73
C LEU A 313 -9.24 10.71 11.83
N TRP A 314 -8.80 10.78 13.09
CA TRP A 314 -9.65 10.60 14.28
C TRP A 314 -10.06 11.91 14.95
N ASN A 315 -9.86 13.05 14.28
CA ASN A 315 -10.25 14.34 14.81
C ASN A 315 -11.77 14.40 14.94
N TRP A 316 -12.26 14.31 16.18
CA TRP A 316 -13.69 14.41 16.45
C TRP A 316 -14.14 15.86 16.27
N PRO A 317 -14.97 16.16 15.25
CA PRO A 317 -15.32 17.53 14.95
C PRO A 317 -16.28 18.08 16.02
N LYS A 318 -16.02 19.31 16.48
CA LYS A 318 -16.91 20.01 17.43
C LYS A 318 -17.88 20.89 16.67
N GLY A 319 -19.13 20.94 17.12
CA GLY A 319 -20.14 21.84 16.58
C GLY A 319 -21.45 21.12 16.26
N THR A 320 -22.37 21.87 15.66
CA THR A 320 -23.67 21.35 15.19
C THR A 320 -23.54 20.90 13.75
N PHE A 321 -23.96 19.68 13.46
CA PHE A 321 -23.92 19.08 12.14
C PHE A 321 -25.32 18.84 11.59
N VAL A 322 -25.44 18.87 10.27
CA VAL A 322 -26.65 18.52 9.55
C VAL A 322 -26.31 17.47 8.50
N LEU A 323 -27.31 16.67 8.11
CA LEU A 323 -27.18 15.83 6.94
C LEU A 323 -27.01 16.72 5.70
N SER A 324 -26.02 16.39 4.88
CA SER A 324 -25.73 17.09 3.64
C SER A 324 -26.96 17.07 2.71
N PRO A 325 -27.35 18.19 2.07
CA PRO A 325 -28.42 18.20 1.07
C PRO A 325 -28.10 17.36 -0.17
N ASN A 326 -26.83 17.02 -0.34
CA ASN A 326 -26.29 16.28 -1.47
C ASN A 326 -26.33 14.76 -1.25
N VAL A 327 -26.85 14.32 -0.09
CA VAL A 327 -26.98 12.91 0.25
C VAL A 327 -28.41 12.44 0.00
N SER A 328 -28.54 11.29 -0.66
CA SER A 328 -29.78 10.53 -0.75
C SER A 328 -29.61 9.12 -0.20
N PHE A 329 -30.71 8.55 0.30
CA PHE A 329 -30.76 7.16 0.75
C PHE A 329 -31.57 6.32 -0.25
N VAL A 330 -30.92 5.35 -0.88
CA VAL A 330 -31.52 4.47 -1.89
C VAL A 330 -31.59 3.04 -1.35
N PRO A 331 -32.74 2.35 -1.40
CA PRO A 331 -32.81 0.95 -0.98
C PRO A 331 -31.85 0.08 -1.79
N ASN A 332 -31.16 -0.86 -1.14
CA ASN A 332 -30.35 -1.86 -1.84
C ASN A 332 -31.28 -2.92 -2.47
N ALA A 333 -31.46 -2.86 -3.79
CA ALA A 333 -32.35 -3.76 -4.53
C ALA A 333 -31.74 -5.16 -4.72
N ARG A 334 -30.40 -5.27 -4.63
CA ARG A 334 -29.64 -6.51 -4.84
C ARG A 334 -29.81 -7.03 -6.27
N GLU A 335 -29.86 -6.13 -7.23
CA GLU A 335 -30.00 -6.43 -8.66
C GLU A 335 -28.63 -6.45 -9.35
N ASP A 336 -27.78 -5.47 -9.06
CA ASP A 336 -26.44 -5.35 -9.67
C ASP A 336 -25.32 -5.99 -8.83
N ALA A 337 -24.11 -6.07 -9.40
CA ALA A 337 -22.97 -6.72 -8.75
C ALA A 337 -22.47 -5.97 -7.49
N GLU A 338 -22.59 -4.65 -7.45
CA GLU A 338 -22.24 -3.84 -6.28
C GLU A 338 -23.28 -4.01 -5.17
N GLU A 339 -24.55 -4.00 -5.53
CA GLU A 339 -25.66 -4.25 -4.61
C GLU A 339 -25.58 -5.66 -3.98
N GLN A 340 -25.16 -6.66 -4.76
CA GLN A 340 -24.86 -8.01 -4.30
C GLN A 340 -23.60 -8.09 -3.42
N PHE A 341 -22.59 -7.27 -3.71
CA PHE A 341 -21.40 -7.14 -2.85
C PHE A 341 -21.80 -6.64 -1.46
N TYR A 342 -22.69 -5.64 -1.40
CA TYR A 342 -23.25 -5.10 -0.16
C TYR A 342 -24.57 -5.78 0.26
N LYS A 343 -24.77 -7.07 -0.01
CA LYS A 343 -26.06 -7.76 0.27
C LYS A 343 -26.53 -7.71 1.72
N ASP A 344 -25.61 -7.54 2.67
CA ASP A 344 -25.85 -7.39 4.11
C ASP A 344 -26.23 -5.96 4.52
N LYS A 345 -26.24 -5.03 3.56
CA LYS A 345 -26.64 -3.64 3.73
C LYS A 345 -28.02 -3.43 3.11
N ASP A 346 -28.86 -2.70 3.82
CA ASP A 346 -30.25 -2.47 3.42
C ASP A 346 -30.40 -1.27 2.49
N VAL A 347 -29.46 -0.33 2.58
CA VAL A 347 -29.57 1.00 1.98
C VAL A 347 -28.19 1.46 1.50
N PHE A 348 -28.15 2.16 0.39
CA PHE A 348 -27.01 2.95 -0.05
C PHE A 348 -27.19 4.42 0.35
N ILE A 349 -26.13 5.03 0.88
CA ILE A 349 -25.91 6.46 0.86
C ILE A 349 -25.38 6.79 -0.54
N GLU A 350 -26.03 7.66 -1.29
CA GLU A 350 -25.49 8.24 -2.52
C GLU A 350 -25.13 9.70 -2.27
N TYR A 351 -23.93 10.10 -2.67
CA TYR A 351 -23.49 11.50 -2.61
C TYR A 351 -23.36 12.08 -4.01
N ARG A 352 -23.91 13.29 -4.21
CA ARG A 352 -23.86 14.03 -5.49
C ARG A 352 -23.21 15.39 -5.30
N PHE A 353 -22.32 15.82 -6.18
CA PHE A 353 -21.75 17.17 -6.07
C PHE A 353 -22.82 18.25 -6.30
N ALA A 354 -23.69 18.02 -7.29
CA ALA A 354 -24.87 18.82 -7.58
C ALA A 354 -26.11 17.94 -7.76
N LYS A 355 -27.30 18.51 -7.51
CA LYS A 355 -28.58 17.78 -7.52
C LYS A 355 -28.87 17.03 -8.83
N ASP A 356 -28.39 17.55 -9.95
CA ASP A 356 -28.69 17.04 -11.30
C ASP A 356 -27.51 16.27 -11.92
N GLN A 357 -26.50 15.90 -11.12
CA GLN A 357 -25.38 15.08 -11.55
C GLN A 357 -25.54 13.64 -11.06
N ASP A 358 -24.85 12.70 -11.73
CA ASP A 358 -24.67 11.34 -11.23
C ASP A 358 -24.02 11.35 -9.84
N PHE A 359 -24.23 10.28 -9.08
CA PHE A 359 -23.55 10.17 -7.78
C PHE A 359 -22.05 10.04 -8.02
N GLU A 360 -21.27 10.73 -7.19
CA GLU A 360 -19.81 10.69 -7.22
C GLU A 360 -19.32 9.39 -6.57
N TRP A 361 -19.99 9.00 -5.48
CA TRP A 361 -19.77 7.73 -4.81
C TRP A 361 -21.06 7.31 -4.08
N ARG A 362 -21.17 5.99 -3.85
CA ARG A 362 -22.21 5.42 -2.99
C ARG A 362 -21.62 4.48 -1.95
N LEU A 363 -22.37 4.27 -0.87
CA LEU A 363 -21.93 3.49 0.28
C LEU A 363 -23.07 2.66 0.88
N GLY A 364 -22.91 1.34 0.91
CA GLY A 364 -23.83 0.44 1.61
C GLY A 364 -23.78 0.61 3.13
N ILE A 365 -24.94 0.83 3.75
CA ILE A 365 -25.17 0.94 5.19
C ILE A 365 -26.36 0.08 5.63
N THR A 366 -26.39 -0.24 6.92
CA THR A 366 -27.54 -0.90 7.57
C THR A 366 -28.71 0.06 7.75
N GLN A 367 -29.91 -0.49 7.92
CA GLN A 367 -31.09 0.32 8.23
C GLN A 367 -30.93 1.10 9.56
N ALA A 368 -30.23 0.54 10.55
CA ALA A 368 -29.94 1.21 11.83
C ALA A 368 -29.03 2.43 11.66
N GLU A 369 -27.98 2.32 10.85
CA GLU A 369 -27.08 3.44 10.51
C GLU A 369 -27.83 4.57 9.80
N ARG A 370 -28.71 4.22 8.85
CA ARG A 370 -29.56 5.20 8.15
C ARG A 370 -30.48 5.93 9.13
N ASP A 371 -31.19 5.20 9.96
CA ASP A 371 -32.17 5.81 10.87
C ASP A 371 -31.48 6.70 11.91
N PHE A 372 -30.26 6.33 12.32
CA PHE A 372 -29.44 7.19 13.14
C PHE A 372 -29.01 8.48 12.41
N LEU A 373 -28.60 8.40 11.15
CA LEU A 373 -28.22 9.58 10.37
C LEU A 373 -29.36 10.60 10.22
N LYS A 374 -30.62 10.16 10.20
CA LYS A 374 -31.78 11.07 10.16
C LYS A 374 -31.92 11.94 11.40
N VAL A 375 -31.25 11.60 12.51
CA VAL A 375 -31.19 12.46 13.70
C VAL A 375 -30.56 13.83 13.35
N PHE A 376 -29.77 13.91 12.27
CA PHE A 376 -29.15 15.13 11.73
C PHE A 376 -29.98 15.85 10.64
N ASP A 377 -31.20 15.39 10.32
CA ASP A 377 -32.01 16.01 9.27
C ASP A 377 -32.40 17.47 9.59
N LYS A 378 -32.48 18.28 8.54
CA LYS A 378 -32.58 19.75 8.60
C LYS A 378 -33.83 20.26 9.32
N GLU A 379 -34.93 19.52 9.31
CA GLU A 379 -36.15 19.89 10.03
C GLU A 379 -35.92 20.00 11.55
N GLY A 380 -34.90 19.32 12.08
CA GLY A 380 -34.47 19.39 13.47
C GLY A 380 -33.42 20.48 13.79
N GLY A 381 -32.99 21.28 12.81
CA GLY A 381 -31.99 22.33 13.03
C GLY A 381 -30.55 21.83 13.24
N GLY A 382 -30.27 20.56 12.92
CA GLY A 382 -28.96 19.92 13.13
C GLY A 382 -28.73 19.47 14.59
N ARG A 383 -27.68 18.68 14.80
CA ARG A 383 -27.34 18.10 16.10
C ARG A 383 -25.88 18.33 16.45
N PRO A 384 -25.56 18.64 17.71
CA PRO A 384 -24.17 18.69 18.15
C PRO A 384 -23.52 17.31 18.06
N LEU A 385 -22.31 17.23 17.47
CA LEU A 385 -21.44 16.07 17.61
C LEU A 385 -20.65 16.20 18.93
N ASP A 386 -21.34 16.00 20.05
CA ASP A 386 -20.76 15.98 21.39
C ASP A 386 -21.01 14.65 22.10
N SER A 387 -20.56 14.50 23.35
CA SER A 387 -20.70 13.24 24.09
C SER A 387 -22.15 12.81 24.31
N LYS A 388 -23.15 13.70 24.17
CA LYS A 388 -24.57 13.36 24.32
C LYS A 388 -25.12 12.66 23.09
N ILE A 389 -24.42 12.68 21.95
CA ILE A 389 -24.86 11.96 20.75
C ILE A 389 -24.88 10.44 20.98
N PHE A 390 -24.07 9.95 21.92
CA PHE A 390 -24.03 8.55 22.33
C PHE A 390 -25.24 8.14 23.18
N ASP A 391 -25.97 9.11 23.74
CA ASP A 391 -27.21 8.88 24.48
C ASP A 391 -28.45 8.98 23.57
N ALA A 392 -28.27 9.31 22.29
CA ALA A 392 -29.37 9.44 21.35
C ALA A 392 -30.05 8.08 21.08
N GLU A 393 -31.36 8.11 20.81
CA GLU A 393 -32.11 6.92 20.44
C GLU A 393 -31.47 6.24 19.21
N GLY A 394 -31.28 4.93 19.28
CA GLY A 394 -30.60 4.14 18.24
C GLY A 394 -29.07 4.10 18.33
N ALA A 395 -28.42 4.95 19.13
CA ALA A 395 -26.95 4.92 19.31
C ALA A 395 -26.44 3.56 19.79
N LEU A 396 -27.18 2.92 20.71
CA LEU A 396 -26.85 1.60 21.26
C LEU A 396 -26.90 0.47 20.21
N LEU A 397 -27.54 0.69 19.06
CA LEU A 397 -27.59 -0.27 17.96
C LEU A 397 -26.35 -0.18 17.05
N LEU A 398 -25.49 0.81 17.26
CA LEU A 398 -24.32 1.09 16.44
C LEU A 398 -23.04 0.83 17.26
N PRO A 399 -22.48 -0.41 17.23
CA PRO A 399 -21.32 -0.78 18.05
C PRO A 399 -20.07 0.07 17.77
N HIS A 400 -20.01 0.73 16.61
CA HIS A 400 -18.91 1.60 16.19
C HIS A 400 -19.40 3.01 15.86
N LEU A 401 -20.35 3.54 16.65
CA LEU A 401 -20.99 4.83 16.36
C LEU A 401 -19.98 5.98 16.13
N GLN A 402 -18.94 6.06 16.96
CA GLN A 402 -17.92 7.12 16.80
C GLN A 402 -17.19 7.01 15.44
N ASP A 403 -16.88 5.80 14.99
CA ASP A 403 -16.15 5.59 13.74
C ASP A 403 -17.04 5.88 12.56
N PHE A 404 -18.27 5.39 12.63
CA PHE A 404 -19.29 5.69 11.65
C PHE A 404 -19.50 7.20 11.52
N LEU A 405 -19.64 7.94 12.62
CA LEU A 405 -19.83 9.40 12.55
C LEU A 405 -18.59 10.15 12.04
N THR A 406 -17.40 9.72 12.43
CA THR A 406 -16.13 10.27 11.92
C THR A 406 -16.01 10.02 10.42
N GLU A 407 -16.35 8.81 9.97
CA GLU A 407 -16.43 8.44 8.58
C GLU A 407 -17.43 9.31 7.81
N MET A 408 -18.66 9.45 8.32
CA MET A 408 -19.70 10.27 7.71
C MET A 408 -19.29 11.75 7.62
N HIS A 409 -18.53 12.24 8.59
CA HIS A 409 -17.95 13.58 8.53
C HIS A 409 -16.90 13.68 7.42
N ASN A 410 -15.91 12.79 7.40
CA ASN A 410 -14.81 12.81 6.45
C ASN A 410 -15.28 12.62 5.00
N ARG A 411 -16.36 11.86 4.80
CA ARG A 411 -17.04 11.67 3.51
C ARG A 411 -17.99 12.81 3.14
N LYS A 412 -18.10 13.88 3.92
CA LYS A 412 -19.04 14.98 3.66
C LYS A 412 -20.51 14.55 3.64
N VAL A 413 -20.87 13.48 4.36
CA VAL A 413 -22.28 13.13 4.65
C VAL A 413 -22.83 14.04 5.74
N LEU A 414 -22.03 14.33 6.77
CA LEU A 414 -22.36 15.27 7.84
C LEU A 414 -21.60 16.58 7.64
N TRP A 415 -22.35 17.69 7.51
CA TRP A 415 -21.79 19.02 7.29
C TRP A 415 -21.92 19.90 8.53
N PRO A 416 -20.89 20.71 8.86
CA PRO A 416 -21.02 21.70 9.92
C PRO A 416 -22.09 22.72 9.54
N LYS A 417 -23.03 22.95 10.44
CA LYS A 417 -24.02 24.01 10.33
C LYS A 417 -23.32 25.34 10.61
N LYS A 418 -23.27 26.20 9.59
CA LYS A 418 -22.72 27.56 9.71
C LYS A 418 -23.56 28.43 10.64
#